data_AF-A0A075GNI0-F1
#
_entry.id   AF-A0A075GNI0-F1
#
_cell.length_a   1.000
_cell.length_b   1.000
_cell.length_c   1.000
_cell.angle_alpha   90.00
_cell.angle_beta   90.00
_cell.angle_gamma   90.00
#
_symmetry.space_group_name_H-M   'P 1'
#
loop_
_entity.id
_entity.type
_entity.pdbx_description
1 polymer ?
#
loop_
_entity_poly.entity_id
_entity_poly.type
_entity_poly.pdbx_seq_one_letter_code
_entity_poly.pdbx_strand_id
1 'polypeptide(L)'
;MSAEEQLQGMVDQTIDMALMNVEAYYKEIEASNEILKIENPKEFVFGLIMGQILGLGVAALAQMKGGNPTPQDQMQVRDMAYKRVPQIRERIFG
;
A
#
# COMPACT_ATOMS: atom_id res chain seq x y z
N MET A 1 -4.68 -19.81 -13.52
CA MET A 1 -4.47 -18.36 -13.33
C MET A 1 -3.18 -17.98 -14.03
N SER A 2 -3.18 -16.86 -14.74
CA SER A 2 -1.96 -16.28 -15.32
C SER A 2 -1.08 -15.67 -14.22
N ALA A 3 0.21 -15.44 -14.52
CA ALA A 3 1.12 -14.76 -13.59
C ALA A 3 0.65 -13.33 -13.25
N GLU A 4 -0.04 -12.66 -14.17
CA GLU A 4 -0.61 -11.33 -13.96
C GLU A 4 -1.83 -11.37 -13.04
N GLU A 5 -2.71 -12.37 -13.19
CA GLU A 5 -3.85 -12.58 -12.29
C GLU A 5 -3.39 -12.91 -10.87
N GLN A 6 -2.34 -13.71 -10.72
CA GLN A 6 -1.77 -14.03 -9.42
C GLN A 6 -1.16 -12.78 -8.76
N LEU A 7 -0.42 -11.97 -9.53
CA LEU A 7 0.14 -10.71 -9.04
C LEU A 7 -0.97 -9.73 -8.65
N GLN A 8 -2.06 -9.65 -9.42
CA GLN A 8 -3.19 -8.78 -9.10
C GLN A 8 -3.86 -9.21 -7.80
N GLY A 9 -4.07 -10.51 -7.60
CA GLY A 9 -4.60 -11.02 -6.33
C GLY A 9 -3.72 -10.67 -5.13
N MET A 10 -2.39 -10.73 -5.29
CA MET A 10 -1.46 -10.34 -4.23
C MET A 10 -1.46 -8.83 -3.93
N VAL A 11 -1.52 -7.99 -4.97
CA VAL A 11 -1.66 -6.54 -4.82
C VAL A 11 -2.97 -6.22 -4.11
N ASP A 12 -4.07 -6.84 -4.50
CA ASP A 12 -5.39 -6.63 -3.89
C ASP A 12 -5.39 -7.06 -2.41
N GLN A 13 -4.83 -8.23 -2.08
CA GLN A 13 -4.70 -8.67 -0.69
C GLN A 13 -3.84 -7.72 0.14
N THR A 14 -2.75 -7.20 -0.44
CA THR A 14 -1.87 -6.24 0.24
C THR A 14 -2.62 -4.94 0.55
N ILE A 15 -3.44 -4.47 -0.40
CA ILE A 15 -4.29 -3.30 -0.22
C ILE A 15 -5.30 -3.55 0.90
N ASP A 16 -5.99 -4.69 0.90
CA ASP A 16 -6.98 -5.02 1.92
C ASP A 16 -6.35 -5.06 3.33
N MET A 17 -5.18 -5.70 3.47
CA MET A 17 -4.44 -5.73 4.73
C MET A 17 -4.02 -4.33 5.20
N ALA A 18 -3.55 -3.48 4.29
CA ALA A 18 -3.17 -2.11 4.64
C ALA A 18 -4.39 -1.29 5.08
N LEU A 19 -5.55 -1.47 4.41
CA LEU A 19 -6.80 -0.78 4.74
C LEU A 19 -7.41 -1.24 6.07
N MET A 20 -7.20 -2.49 6.49
CA MET A 20 -7.66 -2.96 7.81
C MET A 20 -7.00 -2.21 8.98
N ASN A 21 -5.83 -1.61 8.75
CA ASN A 21 -5.05 -0.94 9.79
C ASN A 21 -5.27 0.58 9.85
N VAL A 22 -6.14 1.15 8.99
CA VAL A 22 -6.40 2.61 8.93
C VAL A 22 -6.72 3.21 10.31
N GLU A 23 -7.64 2.58 11.04
CA GLU A 23 -8.05 3.03 12.39
C GLU A 23 -6.92 2.94 13.41
N ALA A 24 -6.05 1.93 13.29
CA ALA A 24 -4.90 1.80 14.16
C ALA A 24 -3.89 2.92 13.89
N TYR A 25 -3.65 3.26 12.62
CA TYR A 25 -2.76 4.37 12.25
C TYR A 25 -3.26 5.71 12.77
N TYR A 26 -4.57 5.97 12.74
CA TYR A 26 -5.10 7.20 13.34
C TYR A 26 -4.85 7.28 14.84
N LYS A 27 -5.03 6.19 15.58
CA LYS A 27 -4.73 6.13 17.01
C LYS A 27 -3.25 6.32 17.32
N GLU A 28 -2.38 5.73 16.51
CA GLU A 28 -0.93 5.91 16.65
C GLU A 28 -0.50 7.35 16.38
N ILE A 29 -1.08 7.98 15.35
CA ILE A 29 -0.85 9.39 15.04
C ILE A 29 -1.32 10.25 16.21
N GLU A 30 -2.54 10.05 16.71
CA GLU A 30 -3.08 10.80 17.85
C GLU A 30 -2.16 10.69 19.09
N ALA A 31 -1.76 9.47 19.44
CA ALA A 31 -0.88 9.22 20.59
C ALA A 31 0.53 9.83 20.43
N SER A 32 0.99 9.99 19.19
CA SER A 32 2.37 10.43 18.89
C SER A 32 2.44 11.83 18.28
N ASN A 33 1.31 12.53 18.12
CA ASN A 33 1.27 13.74 17.29
C ASN A 33 2.05 14.90 17.89
N GLU A 34 2.30 14.88 19.19
CA GLU A 34 3.21 15.82 19.85
C GLU A 34 4.62 15.75 19.24
N ILE A 35 5.06 14.58 18.79
CA ILE A 35 6.34 14.37 18.13
C ILE A 35 6.20 14.48 16.61
N LEU A 36 5.19 13.82 16.03
CA LEU A 36 5.06 13.69 14.58
C LEU A 36 4.62 14.98 13.88
N LYS A 37 3.92 15.88 14.61
CA LYS A 37 3.41 17.16 14.09
C LYS A 37 2.66 17.02 12.76
N ILE A 38 1.84 15.97 12.64
CA ILE A 38 1.05 15.70 11.44
C ILE A 38 -0.18 16.62 11.45
N GLU A 39 -0.27 17.49 10.45
CA GLU A 39 -1.39 18.42 10.26
C GLU A 39 -2.57 17.77 9.53
N ASN A 40 -2.30 16.81 8.65
CA ASN A 40 -3.31 16.10 7.89
C ASN A 40 -3.16 14.57 8.07
N PRO A 41 -3.78 13.99 9.11
CA PRO A 41 -3.70 12.57 9.39
C PRO A 41 -4.20 11.70 8.24
N LYS A 42 -5.25 12.12 7.53
CA LYS A 42 -5.81 11.35 6.41
C LYS A 42 -4.83 11.22 5.25
N GLU A 43 -4.20 12.33 4.84
CA GLU A 43 -3.17 12.30 3.78
C GLU A 43 -1.91 11.57 4.24
N PHE A 44 -1.53 11.68 5.52
CA PHE A 44 -0.42 10.91 6.08
C PHE A 44 -0.70 9.39 6.01
N VAL A 45 -1.87 8.95 6.47
CA VAL A 45 -2.30 7.54 6.43
C VAL A 45 -2.39 7.04 4.98
N PHE A 46 -2.90 7.87 4.06
CA PHE A 46 -2.88 7.54 2.63
C PHE A 46 -1.47 7.30 2.11
N GLY A 47 -0.53 8.21 2.42
CA GLY A 47 0.88 8.04 2.04
C GLY A 47 1.52 6.78 2.64
N LEU A 48 1.23 6.49 3.91
CA LEU A 48 1.72 5.31 4.61
C LEU A 48 1.22 4.01 3.95
N ILE A 49 -0.08 3.93 3.66
CA ILE A 49 -0.71 2.78 3.01
C ILE A 49 -0.15 2.59 1.59
N MET A 50 -0.01 3.67 0.82
CA MET A 50 0.59 3.60 -0.51
C MET A 50 2.04 3.11 -0.46
N GLY A 51 2.83 3.57 0.52
CA GLY A 51 4.20 3.09 0.74
C GLY A 51 4.26 1.58 1.04
N GLN A 52 3.36 1.10 1.90
CA GLN A 52 3.28 -0.32 2.24
C GLN A 52 2.90 -1.18 1.03
N ILE A 53 1.87 -0.78 0.27
CA ILE A 53 1.42 -1.52 -0.91
C ILE A 53 2.56 -1.65 -1.94
N LEU A 54 3.25 -0.55 -2.22
CA LEU A 54 4.35 -0.54 -3.18
C LEU A 54 5.54 -1.38 -2.68
N GLY A 55 5.96 -1.21 -1.43
CA GLY A 55 7.09 -1.93 -0.85
C GLY A 55 6.82 -3.45 -0.78
N LEU A 56 5.67 -3.84 -0.24
CA LEU A 56 5.29 -5.24 -0.08
C LEU A 56 4.99 -5.91 -1.43
N GLY A 57 4.30 -5.22 -2.34
CA GLY A 57 4.00 -5.74 -3.67
C GLY A 57 5.28 -6.01 -4.48
N VAL A 58 6.28 -5.13 -4.39
CA VAL A 58 7.58 -5.30 -5.06
C VAL A 58 8.37 -6.46 -4.45
N ALA A 59 8.40 -6.57 -3.11
CA ALA A 59 9.06 -7.68 -2.43
C ALA A 59 8.42 -9.04 -2.78
N ALA A 60 7.09 -9.10 -2.81
CA ALA A 60 6.32 -10.26 -3.22
C ALA A 60 6.65 -10.70 -4.65
N LEU A 61 6.63 -9.77 -5.60
CA LEU A 61 6.92 -10.06 -7.01
C LEU A 61 8.37 -10.56 -7.19
N ALA A 62 9.33 -9.94 -6.50
CA ALA A 62 10.72 -10.37 -6.52
C ALA A 62 10.89 -11.79 -5.97
N GLN A 63 10.22 -12.12 -4.86
CA GLN A 63 10.22 -13.46 -4.28
C GLN A 63 9.62 -14.50 -5.24
N MET A 64 8.51 -14.18 -5.93
CA MET A 64 7.93 -15.06 -6.94
C MET A 64 8.86 -15.33 -8.12
N LYS A 65 9.63 -14.31 -8.54
CA LYS A 65 10.61 -14.42 -9.63
C LYS A 65 11.92 -15.07 -9.20
N GLY A 66 12.12 -15.32 -7.91
CA GLY A 66 13.33 -15.94 -7.38
C GLY A 66 14.57 -15.04 -7.47
N GLY A 67 14.41 -13.73 -7.27
CA GLY A 67 15.51 -12.77 -7.42
C GLY A 67 15.29 -11.46 -6.68
N ASN A 68 16.18 -10.50 -6.92
CA ASN A 68 16.05 -9.14 -6.39
C ASN A 68 15.02 -8.35 -7.18
N PRO A 69 14.32 -7.38 -6.56
CA PRO A 69 13.40 -6.52 -7.28
C PRO A 69 14.13 -5.70 -8.35
N THR A 70 13.54 -5.64 -9.54
CA THR A 70 14.03 -4.82 -10.65
C THR A 70 13.22 -3.53 -10.78
N PRO A 71 13.72 -2.50 -11.50
CA PRO A 71 12.92 -1.33 -11.83
C PRO A 71 11.63 -1.67 -12.60
N GLN A 72 11.64 -2.74 -13.41
CA GLN A 72 10.46 -3.18 -14.14
C GLN A 72 9.38 -3.73 -13.19
N ASP A 73 9.79 -4.44 -12.13
CA ASP A 73 8.89 -4.95 -11.08
C ASP A 73 8.23 -3.79 -10.33
N GLN A 74 9.01 -2.76 -10.02
CA GLN A 74 8.51 -1.54 -9.37
C GLN A 74 7.45 -0.84 -10.25
N MET A 75 7.72 -0.69 -11.55
CA MET A 75 6.74 -0.09 -12.47
C MET A 75 5.46 -0.94 -12.58
N GLN A 76 5.60 -2.25 -12.66
CA GLN A 76 4.47 -3.17 -12.76
C GLN A 76 3.57 -3.09 -11.52
N VAL A 77 4.14 -3.21 -10.32
CA VAL A 77 3.40 -3.12 -9.05
C VAL A 77 2.79 -1.73 -8.86
N ARG A 78 3.53 -0.66 -9.21
CA ARG A 78 3.03 0.72 -9.15
C ARG A 78 1.78 0.88 -9.99
N ASP A 79 1.79 0.44 -11.24
CA ASP A 79 0.67 0.64 -12.15
C ASP A 79 -0.57 -0.13 -11.69
N MET A 80 -0.38 -1.30 -11.08
CA MET A 80 -1.47 -2.09 -10.49
C MET A 80 -2.03 -1.43 -9.22
N ALA A 81 -1.16 -0.94 -8.33
CA ALA A 81 -1.57 -0.21 -7.12
C ALA A 81 -2.28 1.11 -7.46
N TYR A 82 -1.82 1.84 -8.48
CA TYR A 82 -2.40 3.13 -8.87
C TYR A 82 -3.81 3.01 -9.41
N LYS A 83 -4.14 1.91 -10.09
CA LYS A 83 -5.53 1.59 -10.49
C LYS A 83 -6.47 1.45 -9.30
N ARG A 84 -5.94 1.18 -8.10
CA ARG A 84 -6.69 0.99 -6.85
C ARG A 84 -6.74 2.25 -5.97
N VAL A 85 -6.05 3.32 -6.36
CA VAL A 85 -6.02 4.59 -5.61
C VAL A 85 -7.42 5.16 -5.35
N PRO A 86 -8.37 5.19 -6.29
CA PRO A 86 -9.72 5.68 -6.01
C PRO A 86 -10.40 4.94 -4.84
N GLN A 87 -10.29 3.62 -4.80
CA GLN A 87 -10.88 2.79 -3.74
C GLN A 87 -10.16 3.00 -2.41
N ILE A 88 -8.84 3.11 -2.42
CA ILE A 88 -8.04 3.40 -1.22
C ILE A 88 -8.43 4.78 -0.66
N ARG A 89 -8.57 5.79 -1.53
CA ARG A 89 -8.99 7.13 -1.11
C ARG A 89 -10.40 7.11 -0.54
N GLU A 90 -11.35 6.44 -1.18
CA GLU A 90 -12.71 6.32 -0.65
C GLU A 90 -12.72 5.77 0.78
N ARG A 91 -11.90 4.75 1.07
CA ARG A 91 -11.83 4.14 2.40
C ARG A 91 -11.20 5.02 3.49
N ILE A 92 -10.39 6.00 3.11
CA ILE A 92 -9.67 6.91 4.04
C ILE A 92 -10.40 8.25 4.18
N PHE A 93 -10.99 8.73 3.09
CA PHE A 93 -11.56 10.07 2.99
C PHE A 93 -13.08 10.12 2.98
N GLY A 94 -13.74 9.04 2.55
CA GLY A 94 -15.20 8.89 2.54
C GLY A 94 -15.82 8.71 3.92
#